data_AF-A0A4R5VPF1-F1
#
_entry.id   AF-A0A4R5VPF1-F1
#
_cell.length_a   1.000
_cell.length_b   1.000
_cell.length_c   1.000
_cell.angle_alpha   90.00
_cell.angle_beta   90.00
_cell.angle_gamma   90.00
#
_symmetry.space_group_name_H-M   'P 1'
#
loop_
_entity.id
_entity.type
_entity.pdbx_description
1 polymer ?
#
loop_
_entity_poly.entity_id
_entity_poly.type
_entity_poly.pdbx_seq_one_letter_code
_entity_poly.pdbx_strand_id
1 'polypeptide(L)' 'MLESKNLDRRICDIESESKNTQTYREFMKQSEDEFGLRPRNLDNMSNEQLTEYLDFLDFLWGK' A
#
# COMPACT_ATOMS: atom_id res chain seq x y z
N MET A 1 6.17 -8.86 3.73
CA MET A 1 5.22 -8.43 4.78
C MET A 1 5.49 -6.96 5.06
N LEU A 2 4.50 -6.12 4.81
CA LEU A 2 4.58 -4.68 5.03
C LEU A 2 4.49 -4.38 6.54
N GLU A 3 5.41 -3.57 7.06
CA GLU A 3 5.35 -3.11 8.45
C GLU A 3 4.72 -1.72 8.50
N SER A 4 3.91 -1.43 9.53
CA SER A 4 3.28 -0.12 9.71
C SER A 4 4.28 1.04 9.71
N LYS A 5 5.49 0.84 10.25
CA LYS A 5 6.59 1.83 10.24
C LYS A 5 7.13 2.16 8.84
N ASN A 6 6.84 1.30 7.85
CA ASN A 6 7.30 1.45 6.48
C ASN A 6 6.24 2.12 5.58
N LEU A 7 5.06 2.47 6.12
CA LEU A 7 3.99 3.14 5.37
C LEU A 7 4.45 4.42 4.67
N ASP A 8 5.31 5.19 5.35
CA ASP A 8 5.84 6.46 4.86
C ASP A 8 7.23 6.31 4.18
N ARG A 9 7.66 5.08 3.91
CA ARG A 9 8.88 4.79 3.12
C ARG A 9 8.50 4.49 1.68
N ARG A 10 9.38 4.86 0.75
CA ARG A 10 9.18 4.61 -0.68
C ARG A 10 9.17 3.11 -0.95
N ILE A 11 8.25 2.67 -1.81
CA ILE A 11 8.10 1.26 -2.18
C ILE A 11 9.39 0.76 -2.83
N CYS A 12 10.01 1.51 -3.73
CA CYS A 12 11.28 1.15 -4.36
C CYS A 12 12.47 1.03 -3.37
N ASP A 13 12.39 1.62 -2.17
CA ASP A 13 13.44 1.48 -1.14
C ASP A 13 13.29 0.17 -0.33
N ILE A 14 12.14 -0.51 -0.45
CA ILE A 14 11.79 -1.72 0.28
C ILE A 14 11.71 -2.92 -0.68
N GLU A 15 11.06 -2.73 -1.82
CA GLU A 15 10.96 -3.68 -2.92
C GLU A 15 11.90 -3.26 -4.04
N SER A 16 13.08 -3.88 -4.06
CA SER A 16 14.13 -3.56 -5.04
C SER A 16 13.73 -3.76 -6.50
N GLU A 17 12.68 -4.54 -6.76
CA GLU A 17 12.14 -4.77 -8.11
C GLU A 17 11.08 -3.74 -8.51
N SER A 18 10.57 -2.95 -7.55
CA SER A 18 9.56 -1.93 -7.79
C SER A 18 10.21 -0.63 -8.29
N LYS A 19 9.66 -0.08 -9.38
CA LYS A 19 10.00 1.28 -9.85
C LYS A 19 9.08 2.34 -9.24
N ASN A 20 8.17 1.94 -8.36
CA ASN A 20 7.25 2.88 -7.73
C ASN A 20 8.00 3.72 -6.69
N THR A 21 8.10 5.03 -6.98
CA THR A 21 8.78 6.00 -6.11
C THR A 21 7.89 6.55 -5.00
N GLN A 22 6.60 6.23 -5.03
CA GLN A 22 5.64 6.57 -3.99
C GLN A 22 5.92 5.80 -2.71
N THR A 23 5.43 6.33 -1.59
CA THR A 23 5.30 5.59 -0.34
C THR A 23 4.13 4.60 -0.39
N TYR A 24 4.14 3.59 0.48
CA TYR A 24 2.99 2.68 0.58
C TYR A 24 1.69 3.43 0.93
N ARG A 25 1.76 4.45 1.79
CA ARG A 25 0.61 5.30 2.14
C ARG A 25 0.06 6.06 0.93
N GLU A 26 0.93 6.64 0.11
CA GLU A 26 0.53 7.36 -1.10
C GLU A 26 -0.07 6.40 -2.14
N PHE A 27 0.55 5.24 -2.35
CA PHE A 27 0.04 4.22 -3.26
C PHE A 27 -1.34 3.72 -2.84
N MET A 28 -1.53 3.43 -1.55
CA MET A 28 -2.82 2.98 -1.03
C MET A 28 -3.89 4.05 -1.21
N LYS A 29 -3.60 5.32 -0.85
CA LYS A 29 -4.54 6.43 -1.03
C LYS A 29 -4.89 6.70 -2.49
N GLN A 30 -3.91 6.64 -3.39
CA GLN A 30 -4.16 6.79 -4.82
C GLN A 30 -5.04 5.65 -5.32
N SER A 31 -4.76 4.42 -4.92
CA SER A 31 -5.57 3.26 -5.31
C SER A 31 -6.99 3.38 -4.76
N GLU A 32 -7.16 3.87 -3.53
CA GLU A 32 -8.48 4.15 -2.96
C GLU A 32 -9.27 5.15 -3.81
N ASP A 33 -8.63 6.24 -4.27
CA ASP A 33 -9.26 7.25 -5.12
C ASP A 33 -9.60 6.70 -6.51
N GLU A 34 -8.66 6.01 -7.16
CA GLU A 34 -8.82 5.44 -8.51
C GLU A 34 -9.96 4.40 -8.57
N PHE A 35 -10.05 3.53 -7.56
CA PHE A 35 -11.08 2.49 -7.50
C PHE A 35 -12.34 2.91 -6.73
N GLY A 36 -12.43 4.18 -6.28
CA GLY A 36 -13.57 4.69 -5.53
C GLY A 36 -13.81 3.99 -4.18
N LEU A 37 -12.75 3.50 -3.55
CA LEU A 37 -12.79 2.88 -2.22
C LEU A 37 -12.86 3.95 -1.12
N ARG A 38 -13.37 3.56 0.04
CA ARG A 38 -13.38 4.44 1.21
C ARG A 38 -11.99 4.46 1.85
N PRO A 39 -11.46 5.65 2.21
CA PRO A 39 -10.18 5.77 2.91
C PRO A 39 -10.15 4.94 4.18
N ARG A 40 -9.18 4.05 4.31
CA ARG A 40 -8.98 3.27 5.52
C ARG A 40 -7.94 3.90 6.43
N ASN A 41 -8.11 3.67 7.74
CA ASN A 41 -7.13 4.10 8.72
C ASN A 41 -5.97 3.09 8.80
N LEU A 42 -4.96 3.32 7.96
CA LEU A 42 -3.78 2.47 7.84
C LEU A 42 -2.97 2.39 9.15
N ASP A 43 -2.97 3.45 9.96
CA ASP A 43 -2.22 3.53 11.22
C ASP A 43 -2.78 2.61 12.31
N ASN A 44 -4.05 2.20 12.18
CA ASN A 44 -4.72 1.27 13.09
C ASN A 44 -4.70 -0.18 12.61
N MET A 45 -4.09 -0.46 11.45
CA MET A 45 -4.00 -1.83 10.91
C MET A 45 -2.77 -2.55 11.44
N SER A 46 -2.89 -3.86 11.67
CA SER A 46 -1.74 -4.72 11.89
C SER A 46 -0.91 -4.88 10.62
N ASN A 47 0.35 -5.31 10.75
CA ASN A 47 1.23 -5.60 9.61
C ASN A 47 0.62 -6.65 8.65
N GLU A 48 -0.11 -7.62 9.19
CA GLU A 48 -0.86 -8.61 8.41
C GLU A 48 -1.99 -7.95 7.62
N GLN A 49 -2.82 -7.14 8.28
CA GLN A 49 -3.92 -6.42 7.62
C GLN A 49 -3.43 -5.44 6.54
N LEU A 50 -2.30 -4.78 6.78
CA LEU A 50 -1.66 -3.91 5.78
C LEU A 50 -1.18 -4.70 4.57
N THR A 51 -0.60 -5.88 4.79
CA THR A 51 -0.14 -6.76 3.72
C THR A 51 -1.32 -7.29 2.92
N GLU A 52 -2.36 -7.83 3.58
CA GLU A 52 -3.59 -8.28 2.92
C GLU A 52 -4.28 -7.17 2.14
N TYR A 53 -4.28 -5.94 2.69
CA TYR A 53 -4.88 -4.80 2.01
C TYR A 53 -4.07 -4.37 0.79
N LEU A 54 -2.74 -4.39 0.88
CA LEU A 54 -1.87 -4.13 -0.26
C LEU A 54 -2.07 -5.18 -1.36
N ASP A 55 -2.13 -6.47 -0.99
CA ASP A 55 -2.38 -7.56 -1.94
C ASP A 55 -3.75 -7.41 -2.62
N PHE A 56 -4.77 -6.96 -1.89
CA PHE A 56 -6.07 -6.62 -2.47
C PHE A 56 -5.98 -5.46 -3.47
N LEU A 57 -5.23 -4.41 -3.16
CA LEU A 57 -5.03 -3.29 -4.08
C LEU A 57 -4.23 -3.71 -5.32
N ASP A 58 -3.19 -4.52 -5.17
CA ASP A 58 -2.42 -5.07 -6.30
C ASP A 58 -3.30 -5.94 -7.21
N PHE A 59 -4.20 -6.74 -6.62
CA PHE A 59 -5.22 -7.48 -7.36
C PHE A 59 -6.17 -6.56 -8.16
N LEU A 60 -6.60 -5.43 -7.59
CA LEU A 60 -7.44 -4.45 -8.30
C LEU A 60 -6.70 -3.79 -9.47
N TRP A 61 -5.41 -3.51 -9.30
CA TRP A 61 -4.55 -3.01 -10.38
C TRP A 61 -4.31 -4.05 -11.50
N GLY A 62 -4.75 -5.30 -11.31
CA GLY A 62 -4.88 -6.26 -12.38
C GLY A 62 -3.54 -6.81 -12.86
N LYS A 63 -2.75 -7.35 -11.94
CA LYS A 63 -1.87 -8.44 -12.31
C LYS A 63 -2.66 -9.68 -12.73
#